data_AF-A0A0C3HLT1-F1
#
_entry.id   AF-A0A0C3HLT1-F1
#
_cell.length_a   1.000
_cell.length_b   1.000
_cell.length_c   1.000
_cell.angle_alpha   90.00
_cell.angle_beta   90.00
_cell.angle_gamma   90.00
#
_symmetry.space_group_name_H-M   'P 1'
#
loop_
_entity.id
_entity.type
_entity.pdbx_description
1 polymer ?
#
loop_
_entity_poly.entity_id
_entity_poly.type
_entity_poly.pdbx_seq_one_letter_code
_entity_poly.pdbx_strand_id
1 'polypeptide(L)'
;MTSGGSNVDALGHVAIKTPIELVPAALARLRAYTPPPFSAWSRLPVSRRAAVLLLLFADRRGDLRIVLTVRAATLRSFSGQVAFPGGKADSLEETPFDIARREAWEEIGLPLDDSKIPRPFRLEHLCQLPFSLSKTALAVRPCVAFLHADDVPGSPPTSVEESMIPRLDAKEVAAVFSAPFHNFLKAEDEVHEGEQLPGDRSDWYDGLWMKWLSGRWRMHNFYVPITNQKVAKPKVREGGQAAIAEQLDEEEEAGLTRYRVWGMTARILLDAARLAYDEDPEFEFNSHIGDEHSIESLERAGKLGEKATGEPDLSESDVKTARLASGKEGAKM
;
A
#
# COMPACT_ATOMS: atom_id res chain seq x y z
N MET A 1 24.30 -8.68 33.25
CA MET A 1 24.57 -7.23 33.14
C MET A 1 25.61 -7.05 32.06
N THR A 2 25.18 -6.84 30.81
CA THR A 2 26.06 -6.53 29.69
C THR A 2 25.52 -5.26 29.08
N SER A 3 26.33 -4.21 29.22
CA SER A 3 26.10 -2.82 28.87
C SER A 3 25.80 -2.64 27.38
N GLY A 4 24.65 -2.05 27.08
CA GLY A 4 24.36 -1.47 25.76
C GLY A 4 25.23 -0.24 25.56
N GLY A 5 26.14 -0.29 24.60
CA GLY A 5 26.89 0.87 24.16
C GLY A 5 25.98 1.82 23.38
N SER A 6 25.73 2.99 23.95
CA SER A 6 25.06 4.11 23.28
C SER A 6 25.99 4.70 22.22
N ASN A 7 25.52 4.74 20.97
CA ASN A 7 26.22 5.36 19.84
C ASN A 7 25.98 6.88 19.86
N VAL A 8 26.75 7.60 20.68
CA VAL A 8 26.74 9.07 20.79
C VAL A 8 28.10 9.60 20.36
N ASP A 9 28.10 10.60 19.48
CA ASP A 9 29.33 11.26 19.05
C ASP A 9 29.90 12.17 20.16
N ALA A 10 31.10 12.69 19.94
CA ALA A 10 31.82 13.52 20.92
C ALA A 10 31.11 14.84 21.30
N LEU A 11 29.99 15.16 20.65
CA LEU A 11 29.17 16.36 20.88
C LEU A 11 27.78 16.04 21.44
N GLY A 12 27.48 14.77 21.72
CA GLY A 12 26.20 14.36 22.32
C GLY A 12 25.03 14.34 21.34
N HIS A 13 25.28 14.39 20.03
CA HIS A 13 24.23 14.20 19.04
C HIS A 13 23.97 12.69 18.85
N VAL A 14 22.70 12.30 18.92
CA VAL A 14 22.26 11.01 18.39
C VAL A 14 22.38 11.11 16.87
N ALA A 15 23.27 10.32 16.26
CA ALA A 15 23.36 10.28 14.81
C ALA A 15 22.00 9.84 14.24
N ILE A 16 21.32 10.74 13.53
CA ILE A 16 20.10 10.41 12.78
C ILE A 16 20.53 9.46 11.68
N LYS A 17 20.14 8.18 11.79
CA LYS A 17 20.43 7.18 10.77
C LYS A 17 19.73 7.57 9.47
N THR A 18 20.43 7.40 8.35
CA THR A 18 19.83 7.59 7.03
C THR A 18 18.85 6.44 6.72
N PRO A 19 17.82 6.65 5.87
CA PRO A 19 16.83 5.62 5.56
C PRO A 19 17.44 4.28 5.12
N ILE A 20 18.49 4.30 4.30
CA ILE A 20 19.25 3.12 3.87
C ILE A 20 19.78 2.27 5.04
N GLU A 21 20.30 2.90 6.10
CA GLU A 21 20.85 2.21 7.28
C GLU A 21 19.75 1.50 8.10
N LEU A 22 18.49 1.89 7.88
CA LEU A 22 17.31 1.31 8.53
C LEU A 22 16.72 0.15 7.75
N VAL A 23 17.00 0.01 6.44
CA VAL A 23 16.35 -0.99 5.58
C VAL A 23 16.50 -2.43 6.07
N PRO A 24 17.67 -2.91 6.51
CA PRO A 24 17.79 -4.27 7.06
C PRO A 24 16.92 -4.49 8.30
N ALA A 25 16.87 -3.51 9.21
CA ALA A 25 16.03 -3.57 10.40
C ALA A 25 14.54 -3.51 10.03
N ALA A 26 14.19 -2.73 9.01
CA ALA A 26 12.82 -2.59 8.54
C ALA A 26 12.28 -3.88 7.93
N LEU A 27 13.05 -4.52 7.06
CA LEU A 27 12.72 -5.84 6.53
C LEU A 27 12.66 -6.90 7.64
N ALA A 28 13.55 -6.85 8.63
CA ALA A 28 13.50 -7.79 9.76
C ALA A 28 12.23 -7.64 10.60
N ARG A 29 11.77 -6.41 10.87
CA ARG A 29 10.51 -6.15 11.57
C ARG A 29 9.30 -6.64 10.79
N LEU A 30 9.26 -6.36 9.49
CA LEU A 30 8.19 -6.88 8.63
C LEU A 30 8.17 -8.42 8.63
N ARG A 31 9.31 -9.09 8.49
CA ARG A 31 9.39 -10.57 8.57
C ARG A 31 8.92 -11.13 9.90
N ALA A 32 9.20 -10.43 10.99
CA ALA A 32 8.84 -10.88 12.34
C ALA A 32 7.38 -10.55 12.70
N TYR A 33 6.71 -9.69 11.93
CA TYR A 33 5.38 -9.23 12.27
C TYR A 33 4.32 -10.32 12.06
N THR A 34 3.58 -10.60 13.13
CA THR A 34 2.38 -11.45 13.09
C THR A 34 1.18 -10.61 13.48
N PRO A 35 0.18 -10.43 12.60
CA PRO A 35 -1.02 -9.68 12.93
C PRO A 35 -1.83 -10.42 14.00
N PRO A 36 -2.62 -9.69 14.81
CA PRO A 36 -3.55 -10.31 15.75
C PRO A 36 -4.50 -11.31 15.05
N PRO A 37 -4.95 -12.37 15.74
CA PRO A 37 -5.95 -13.27 15.20
C PRO A 37 -7.26 -12.53 14.87
N PHE A 38 -7.78 -12.76 13.66
CA PHE A 38 -9.00 -12.10 13.18
C PHE A 38 -10.01 -13.11 12.66
N SER A 39 -10.95 -13.51 13.53
CA SER A 39 -11.89 -14.60 13.21
C SER A 39 -13.00 -14.19 12.24
N ALA A 40 -13.31 -12.89 12.11
CA ALA A 40 -14.42 -12.44 11.26
C ALA A 40 -14.18 -12.73 9.77
N TRP A 41 -12.92 -12.77 9.32
CA TRP A 41 -12.58 -13.07 7.92
C TRP A 41 -13.28 -14.33 7.41
N SER A 42 -13.25 -15.43 8.18
CA SER A 42 -13.85 -16.70 7.76
C SER A 42 -15.37 -16.68 7.69
N ARG A 43 -16.03 -15.71 8.34
CA ARG A 43 -17.49 -15.52 8.33
C ARG A 43 -17.95 -14.53 7.26
N LEU A 44 -17.05 -13.70 6.73
CA LEU A 44 -17.38 -12.78 5.64
C LEU A 44 -17.63 -13.55 4.35
N PRO A 45 -18.65 -13.18 3.54
CA PRO A 45 -18.84 -13.75 2.21
C PRO A 45 -17.73 -13.31 1.26
N VAL A 46 -17.52 -14.08 0.18
CA VAL A 46 -16.51 -13.81 -0.87
C VAL A 46 -16.55 -12.36 -1.35
N SER A 47 -17.76 -11.82 -1.56
CA SER A 47 -17.99 -10.45 -2.04
C SER A 47 -17.49 -9.32 -1.11
N ARG A 48 -17.12 -9.66 0.13
CA ARG A 48 -16.60 -8.74 1.16
C ARG A 48 -15.11 -8.96 1.46
N ARG A 49 -14.51 -9.99 0.88
CA ARG A 49 -13.11 -10.35 1.04
C ARG A 49 -12.29 -9.72 -0.07
N ALA A 50 -11.23 -9.01 0.28
CA ALA A 50 -10.30 -8.43 -0.66
C ALA A 50 -8.88 -8.47 -0.09
N ALA A 51 -7.88 -8.41 -0.96
CA ALA A 51 -6.49 -8.29 -0.56
C ALA A 51 -5.72 -7.41 -1.54
N VAL A 52 -4.66 -6.79 -1.03
CA VAL A 52 -3.76 -5.93 -1.80
C VAL A 52 -2.31 -6.31 -1.55
N LEU A 53 -1.47 -6.16 -2.57
CA LEU A 53 -0.04 -6.45 -2.51
C LEU A 53 0.77 -5.16 -2.31
N LEU A 54 1.44 -5.04 -1.16
CA LEU A 54 2.50 -4.08 -0.93
C LEU A 54 3.81 -4.70 -1.41
N LEU A 55 4.16 -4.44 -2.66
CA LEU A 55 5.37 -4.96 -3.28
C LEU A 55 6.54 -3.99 -3.05
N LEU A 56 7.40 -4.34 -2.10
CA LEU A 56 8.60 -3.60 -1.74
C LEU A 56 9.81 -4.08 -2.54
N PHE A 57 10.74 -3.18 -2.82
CA PHE A 57 12.05 -3.51 -3.36
C PHE A 57 13.09 -2.49 -2.91
N ALA A 58 14.37 -2.85 -2.95
CA ALA A 58 15.46 -1.90 -2.72
C ALA A 58 15.86 -1.25 -4.04
N ASP A 59 16.00 0.07 -4.06
CA ASP A 59 16.52 0.78 -5.22
C ASP A 59 18.05 0.67 -5.33
N ARG A 60 18.64 1.38 -6.31
CA ARG A 60 20.10 1.38 -6.53
C ARG A 60 20.89 1.87 -5.32
N ARG A 61 20.27 2.69 -4.47
CA ARG A 61 20.89 3.26 -3.28
C ARG A 61 20.63 2.38 -2.07
N GLY A 62 19.76 1.38 -2.18
CA GLY A 62 19.40 0.46 -1.11
C GLY A 62 18.18 0.91 -0.31
N ASP A 63 17.58 2.05 -0.66
CA ASP A 63 16.37 2.55 0.00
C ASP A 63 15.16 1.71 -0.43
N LEU A 64 14.22 1.45 0.50
CA LEU A 64 13.00 0.74 0.16
C LEU A 64 12.07 1.63 -0.65
N ARG A 65 11.62 1.09 -1.77
CA ARG A 65 10.56 1.64 -2.61
C ARG A 65 9.38 0.70 -2.62
N ILE A 66 8.20 1.24 -2.89
CA ILE A 66 6.96 0.49 -3.05
C ILE A 66 6.39 0.67 -4.44
N VAL A 67 5.90 -0.43 -5.04
CA VAL A 67 5.19 -0.40 -6.33
C VAL A 67 3.74 0.03 -6.13
N LEU A 68 3.29 0.95 -6.97
CA LEU A 68 1.92 1.47 -7.01
C LEU A 68 1.40 1.47 -8.45
N THR A 69 0.08 1.40 -8.59
CA THR A 69 -0.61 1.41 -9.87
C THR A 69 -1.57 2.58 -9.96
N VAL A 70 -1.77 3.11 -11.16
CA VAL A 70 -2.85 4.06 -11.46
C VAL A 70 -3.97 3.28 -12.13
N ARG A 71 -5.17 3.29 -11.55
CA ARG A 71 -6.31 2.55 -12.11
C ARG A 71 -6.80 3.15 -13.43
N ALA A 72 -7.13 2.26 -14.37
CA ALA A 72 -7.74 2.61 -15.65
C ALA A 72 -9.03 3.44 -15.51
N ALA A 73 -9.20 4.47 -16.33
CA ALA A 73 -10.38 5.36 -16.30
C ALA A 73 -11.71 4.64 -16.66
N THR A 74 -11.61 3.49 -17.33
CA THR A 74 -12.73 2.68 -17.81
C THR A 74 -13.34 1.75 -16.75
N LEU A 75 -12.72 1.67 -15.57
CA LEU A 75 -13.25 0.88 -14.45
C LEU A 75 -14.48 1.57 -13.85
N ARG A 76 -15.52 0.78 -13.51
CA ARG A 76 -16.80 1.27 -12.97
C ARG A 76 -16.67 2.07 -11.65
N SER A 77 -15.51 2.02 -11.00
CA SER A 77 -15.23 2.69 -9.72
C SER A 77 -13.74 3.06 -9.60
N PHE A 78 -13.45 4.21 -8.97
CA PHE A 78 -12.09 4.66 -8.59
C PHE A 78 -11.13 4.91 -9.77
N SER A 79 -11.64 5.40 -10.91
CA SER A 79 -10.85 5.79 -12.08
C SER A 79 -9.76 6.82 -11.73
N GLY A 80 -8.54 6.62 -12.27
CA GLY A 80 -7.40 7.53 -12.09
C GLY A 80 -6.80 7.55 -10.68
N GLN A 81 -7.28 6.72 -9.75
CA GLN A 81 -6.76 6.68 -8.39
C GLN A 81 -5.51 5.80 -8.30
N VAL A 82 -4.57 6.23 -7.47
CA VAL A 82 -3.43 5.41 -7.09
C VAL A 82 -3.86 4.33 -6.09
N ALA A 83 -3.50 3.09 -6.39
CA ALA A 83 -3.76 1.94 -5.55
C ALA A 83 -2.56 0.98 -5.53
N PHE A 84 -2.64 0.00 -4.65
CA PHE A 84 -1.85 -1.22 -4.77
C PHE A 84 -2.48 -2.14 -5.81
N PRO A 85 -1.71 -3.05 -6.43
CA PRO A 85 -2.29 -4.22 -7.08
C PRO A 85 -3.14 -4.99 -6.08
N GLY A 86 -4.38 -5.32 -6.45
CA GLY A 86 -5.28 -6.02 -5.55
C GLY A 86 -6.75 -5.89 -5.92
N GLY A 87 -7.55 -6.76 -5.32
CA GLY A 87 -8.95 -6.90 -5.67
C GLY A 87 -9.69 -7.85 -4.74
N LYS A 88 -10.81 -8.38 -5.21
CA LYS A 88 -11.72 -9.20 -4.41
C LYS A 88 -11.29 -10.66 -4.46
N ALA A 89 -11.72 -11.43 -3.47
CA ALA A 89 -11.67 -12.88 -3.56
C ALA A 89 -12.59 -13.37 -4.70
N ASP A 90 -12.16 -14.39 -5.42
CA ASP A 90 -12.98 -15.17 -6.36
C ASP A 90 -13.65 -16.34 -5.63
N SER A 91 -13.03 -16.86 -4.57
CA SER A 91 -13.55 -18.00 -3.81
C SER A 91 -13.28 -17.91 -2.30
N LEU A 92 -13.89 -18.81 -1.51
CA LEU A 92 -13.69 -18.85 -0.06
C LEU A 92 -12.37 -19.53 0.34
N GLU A 93 -11.81 -20.31 -0.58
CA GLU A 93 -10.62 -21.13 -0.41
C GLU A 93 -9.32 -20.33 -0.60
N GLU A 94 -9.37 -19.21 -1.31
CA GLU A 94 -8.19 -18.36 -1.50
C GLU A 94 -7.73 -17.75 -0.17
N THR A 95 -6.43 -17.88 0.11
CA THR A 95 -5.83 -17.11 1.20
C THR A 95 -5.71 -15.64 0.77
N PRO A 96 -5.61 -14.69 1.71
CA PRO A 96 -5.38 -13.29 1.34
C PRO A 96 -4.15 -13.06 0.46
N PHE A 97 -3.10 -13.86 0.62
CA PHE A 97 -1.91 -13.74 -0.21
C PHE A 97 -2.14 -14.29 -1.62
N ASP A 98 -2.93 -15.36 -1.77
CA ASP A 98 -3.32 -15.89 -3.09
C ASP A 98 -4.10 -14.84 -3.88
N ILE A 99 -5.08 -14.18 -3.24
CA ILE A 99 -5.85 -13.07 -3.84
C ILE A 99 -4.89 -11.97 -4.30
N ALA A 100 -4.01 -11.49 -3.41
CA ALA A 100 -3.08 -10.41 -3.73
C ALA A 100 -2.11 -10.79 -4.87
N ARG A 101 -1.66 -12.04 -4.94
CA ARG A 101 -0.77 -12.56 -6.00
C ARG A 101 -1.51 -12.71 -7.34
N ARG A 102 -2.74 -13.21 -7.34
CA ARG A 102 -3.59 -13.32 -8.54
C ARG A 102 -3.85 -11.94 -9.14
N GLU A 103 -4.29 -11.00 -8.34
CA GLU A 103 -4.56 -9.63 -8.77
C GLU A 103 -3.28 -8.92 -9.25
N ALA A 104 -2.14 -9.11 -8.58
CA ALA A 104 -0.87 -8.58 -9.07
C ALA A 104 -0.42 -9.21 -10.41
N TRP A 105 -0.74 -10.48 -10.65
CA TRP A 105 -0.49 -11.11 -11.94
C TRP A 105 -1.40 -10.56 -13.05
N GLU A 106 -2.67 -10.32 -12.73
CA GLU A 106 -3.66 -9.75 -13.66
C GLU A 106 -3.35 -8.29 -13.98
N GLU A 107 -3.11 -7.45 -12.98
CA GLU A 107 -2.94 -5.99 -13.15
C GLU A 107 -1.56 -5.60 -13.68
N ILE A 108 -0.49 -6.18 -13.11
CA ILE A 108 0.91 -5.78 -13.37
C ILE A 108 1.77 -6.90 -13.96
N GLY A 109 1.22 -8.08 -14.23
CA GLY A 109 1.96 -9.18 -14.83
C GLY A 109 3.01 -9.84 -13.91
N LEU A 110 2.95 -9.62 -12.59
CA LEU A 110 3.84 -10.29 -11.64
C LEU A 110 3.57 -11.81 -11.67
N PRO A 111 4.54 -12.68 -12.02
CA PRO A 111 4.26 -14.10 -12.18
C PRO A 111 3.70 -14.75 -10.90
N LEU A 112 2.66 -15.59 -11.05
CA LEU A 112 2.13 -16.42 -9.96
C LEU A 112 3.11 -17.49 -9.49
N ASP A 113 3.82 -18.09 -10.44
CA ASP A 113 4.84 -19.11 -10.20
C ASP A 113 6.20 -18.43 -10.00
N ASP A 114 6.75 -18.55 -8.80
CA ASP A 114 8.04 -17.93 -8.43
C ASP A 114 9.18 -18.43 -9.33
N SER A 115 9.09 -19.63 -9.92
CA SER A 115 10.11 -20.13 -10.86
C SER A 115 10.13 -19.39 -12.20
N LYS A 116 9.03 -18.67 -12.52
CA LYS A 116 8.91 -17.82 -13.71
C LYS A 116 9.34 -16.37 -13.45
N ILE A 117 9.67 -16.03 -12.21
CA ILE A 117 10.30 -14.75 -11.90
C ILE A 117 11.71 -14.78 -12.51
N PRO A 118 12.07 -13.82 -13.39
CA PRO A 118 13.38 -13.82 -14.01
C PRO A 118 14.48 -13.74 -12.96
N ARG A 119 15.56 -14.51 -13.13
CA ARG A 119 16.77 -14.29 -12.33
C ARG A 119 17.35 -12.89 -12.62
N PRO A 120 17.93 -12.21 -11.62
CA PRO A 120 18.20 -12.70 -10.26
C PRO A 120 17.10 -12.38 -9.24
N PHE A 121 15.87 -12.11 -9.68
CA PHE A 121 14.83 -11.69 -8.77
C PHE A 121 14.16 -12.87 -8.07
N ARG A 122 13.78 -12.65 -6.82
CA ARG A 122 12.99 -13.60 -6.05
C ARG A 122 11.98 -12.85 -5.20
N LEU A 123 10.76 -13.35 -5.15
CA LEU A 123 9.74 -12.79 -4.28
C LEU A 123 9.76 -13.48 -2.91
N GLU A 124 9.64 -12.70 -1.85
CA GLU A 124 9.49 -13.17 -0.48
C GLU A 124 8.22 -12.57 0.12
N HIS A 125 7.29 -13.41 0.58
CA HIS A 125 6.18 -12.95 1.40
C HIS A 125 6.70 -12.64 2.81
N LEU A 126 6.59 -11.39 3.26
CA LEU A 126 7.09 -10.95 4.56
C LEU A 126 6.06 -11.13 5.67
N CYS A 127 4.89 -10.50 5.51
CA CYS A 127 3.82 -10.50 6.50
C CYS A 127 2.48 -10.03 5.91
N GLN A 128 1.43 -10.09 6.72
CA GLN A 128 0.15 -9.46 6.43
C GLN A 128 -0.18 -8.45 7.54
N LEU A 129 -0.69 -7.28 7.16
CA LEU A 129 -1.13 -6.25 8.11
C LEU A 129 -2.57 -6.48 8.57
N PRO A 130 -3.01 -5.86 9.67
CA PRO A 130 -4.41 -5.87 10.08
C PRO A 130 -5.35 -5.39 8.95
N PHE A 131 -6.58 -5.91 8.93
CA PHE A 131 -7.53 -5.58 7.86
C PHE A 131 -7.90 -4.11 7.85
N SER A 132 -8.01 -3.51 6.66
CA SER A 132 -8.60 -2.18 6.45
C SER A 132 -10.02 -2.30 5.94
N LEU A 133 -10.89 -1.34 6.30
CA LEU A 133 -12.28 -1.33 5.87
C LEU A 133 -12.50 -0.29 4.77
N SER A 134 -12.84 -0.75 3.57
CA SER A 134 -13.17 0.15 2.46
C SER A 134 -14.55 0.80 2.66
N LYS A 135 -14.77 1.94 1.99
CA LYS A 135 -16.11 2.58 1.92
C LYS A 135 -17.17 1.68 1.29
N THR A 136 -16.75 0.81 0.38
CA THR A 136 -17.60 -0.18 -0.29
C THR A 136 -17.88 -1.43 0.55
N ALA A 137 -17.49 -1.41 1.83
CA ALA A 137 -17.62 -2.52 2.78
C ALA A 137 -16.83 -3.76 2.40
N LEU A 138 -15.61 -3.58 1.87
CA LEU A 138 -14.64 -4.66 1.73
C LEU A 138 -13.74 -4.69 2.96
N ALA A 139 -13.54 -5.87 3.54
CA ALA A 139 -12.42 -6.13 4.43
C ALA A 139 -11.20 -6.44 3.56
N VAL A 140 -10.26 -5.50 3.52
CA VAL A 140 -9.07 -5.56 2.68
C VAL A 140 -7.88 -5.99 3.52
N ARG A 141 -7.23 -7.10 3.15
CA ARG A 141 -5.99 -7.56 3.79
C ARG A 141 -4.76 -7.03 3.05
N PRO A 142 -3.95 -6.17 3.67
CA PRO A 142 -2.67 -5.77 3.08
C PRO A 142 -1.64 -6.88 3.27
N CYS A 143 -1.08 -7.38 2.16
CA CYS A 143 -0.02 -8.40 2.17
C CYS A 143 1.29 -7.77 1.71
N VAL A 144 2.35 -7.90 2.50
CA VAL A 144 3.65 -7.29 2.23
C VAL A 144 4.58 -8.35 1.65
N ALA A 145 5.14 -8.05 0.48
CA ALA A 145 6.16 -8.89 -0.14
C ALA A 145 7.38 -8.05 -0.53
N PHE A 146 8.55 -8.68 -0.53
CA PHE A 146 9.80 -8.07 -0.95
C PHE A 146 10.35 -8.76 -2.19
N LEU A 147 10.64 -7.97 -3.21
CA LEU A 147 11.30 -8.41 -4.43
C LEU A 147 12.80 -8.23 -4.27
N HIS A 148 13.48 -9.34 -4.00
CA HIS A 148 14.94 -9.42 -3.97
C HIS A 148 15.49 -9.20 -5.36
N ALA A 149 16.66 -8.57 -5.44
CA ALA A 149 17.55 -8.64 -6.59
C ALA A 149 18.86 -9.26 -6.09
N ASP A 150 19.00 -10.57 -6.24
CA ASP A 150 20.19 -11.26 -5.75
C ASP A 150 21.42 -10.82 -6.57
N ASP A 151 22.54 -10.59 -5.90
CA ASP A 151 23.79 -10.29 -6.60
C ASP A 151 24.23 -11.52 -7.41
N VAL A 152 24.38 -11.35 -8.72
CA VAL A 152 25.01 -12.36 -9.58
C VAL A 152 26.51 -12.07 -9.60
N PRO A 153 27.37 -12.98 -9.08
CA PRO A 153 28.81 -12.76 -9.08
C PRO A 153 29.33 -12.43 -10.49
N GLY A 154 29.99 -11.29 -10.63
CA GLY A 154 30.56 -10.82 -11.90
C GLY A 154 29.61 -10.01 -12.80
N SER A 155 28.37 -9.74 -12.37
CA SER A 155 27.45 -8.81 -13.04
C SER A 155 27.32 -7.50 -12.27
N PRO A 156 27.01 -6.37 -12.92
CA PRO A 156 26.68 -5.14 -12.20
C PRO A 156 25.44 -5.35 -11.31
N PRO A 157 25.32 -4.60 -10.18
CA PRO A 157 24.15 -4.66 -9.31
C PRO A 157 22.88 -4.46 -10.13
N THR A 158 21.93 -5.38 -10.01
CA THR A 158 20.72 -5.33 -10.84
C THR A 158 19.63 -4.54 -10.13
N SER A 159 19.29 -3.37 -10.65
CA SER A 159 18.19 -2.56 -10.11
C SER A 159 16.84 -3.14 -10.50
N VAL A 160 15.98 -3.43 -9.52
CA VAL A 160 14.57 -3.84 -9.73
C VAL A 160 13.82 -2.78 -10.56
N GLU A 161 14.01 -1.51 -10.22
CA GLU A 161 13.36 -0.37 -10.89
C GLU A 161 13.64 -0.32 -12.39
N GLU A 162 14.83 -0.75 -12.81
CA GLU A 162 15.24 -0.62 -14.22
C GLU A 162 14.95 -1.85 -15.06
N SER A 163 14.78 -3.00 -14.40
CA SER A 163 14.81 -4.30 -15.05
C SER A 163 13.55 -5.10 -14.84
N MET A 164 12.85 -4.94 -13.71
CA MET A 164 11.59 -5.63 -13.40
C MET A 164 10.39 -4.73 -13.58
N ILE A 165 10.41 -3.49 -13.05
CA ILE A 165 9.28 -2.57 -13.18
C ILE A 165 8.88 -2.34 -14.65
N PRO A 166 9.80 -2.14 -15.62
CA PRO A 166 9.43 -1.99 -17.02
C PRO A 166 8.94 -3.29 -17.68
N ARG A 167 9.18 -4.44 -17.05
CA ARG A 167 8.71 -5.74 -17.53
C ARG A 167 7.32 -6.07 -17.03
N LEU A 168 6.91 -5.47 -15.91
CA LEU A 168 5.53 -5.50 -15.45
C LEU A 168 4.65 -5.01 -16.60
N ASP A 169 3.61 -5.77 -16.89
CA ASP A 169 2.69 -5.46 -17.97
C ASP A 169 1.49 -4.79 -17.34
N ALA A 170 1.27 -3.52 -17.67
CA ALA A 170 0.14 -2.72 -17.19
C ALA A 170 -1.15 -3.20 -17.87
N LYS A 171 -1.49 -4.47 -17.67
CA LYS A 171 -2.55 -5.17 -18.41
C LYS A 171 -3.92 -4.62 -18.07
N GLU A 172 -4.15 -4.17 -16.85
CA GLU A 172 -5.44 -3.61 -16.43
C GLU A 172 -5.30 -2.22 -15.76
N VAL A 173 -4.06 -1.72 -15.71
CA VAL A 173 -3.72 -0.45 -15.07
C VAL A 173 -3.21 0.55 -16.10
N ALA A 174 -3.42 1.82 -15.82
CA ALA A 174 -3.00 2.93 -16.67
C ALA A 174 -1.47 3.10 -16.64
N ALA A 175 -0.89 2.93 -15.46
CA ALA A 175 0.53 3.11 -15.19
C ALA A 175 0.97 2.27 -13.98
N VAL A 176 2.22 1.83 -14.01
CA VAL A 176 2.93 1.28 -12.84
C VAL A 176 4.11 2.20 -12.53
N PHE A 177 4.21 2.63 -11.28
CA PHE A 177 5.29 3.49 -10.79
C PHE A 177 5.72 3.07 -9.38
N SER A 178 6.70 3.75 -8.81
CA SER A 178 7.19 3.50 -7.46
C SER A 178 7.29 4.77 -6.62
N ALA A 179 7.25 4.61 -5.30
CA ALA A 179 7.43 5.70 -4.35
C ALA A 179 8.47 5.33 -3.28
N PRO A 180 9.24 6.30 -2.75
CA PRO A 180 10.12 6.06 -1.60
C PRO A 180 9.27 5.68 -0.38
N PHE A 181 9.48 4.48 0.16
CA PHE A 181 8.59 3.90 1.17
C PHE A 181 8.70 4.59 2.53
N HIS A 182 9.90 5.04 2.90
CA HIS A 182 10.13 5.78 4.14
C HIS A 182 9.45 7.16 4.15
N ASN A 183 9.41 7.84 3.00
CA ASN A 183 8.88 9.19 2.85
C ASN A 183 7.39 9.32 3.26
N PHE A 184 6.63 8.21 3.32
CA PHE A 184 5.27 8.19 3.84
C PHE A 184 5.16 8.48 5.36
N LEU A 185 6.29 8.59 6.07
CA LEU A 185 6.38 9.07 7.45
C LEU A 185 6.69 10.58 7.54
N LYS A 186 7.05 11.21 6.42
CA LYS A 186 7.62 12.56 6.39
C LYS A 186 6.60 13.61 5.95
N ALA A 187 6.67 14.79 6.56
CA ALA A 187 5.79 15.90 6.21
C ALA A 187 6.21 16.61 4.91
N GLU A 188 7.46 16.44 4.50
CA GLU A 188 8.06 17.01 3.29
C GLU A 188 8.81 15.93 2.51
N ASP A 189 9.02 16.16 1.21
CA ASP A 189 9.82 15.26 0.37
C ASP A 189 11.23 15.05 0.94
N GLU A 190 11.64 13.79 1.10
CA GLU A 190 13.04 13.39 1.29
C GLU A 190 13.78 13.52 -0.05
N VAL A 191 14.52 14.62 -0.20
CA VAL A 191 15.37 14.88 -1.38
C VAL A 191 16.80 14.50 -1.07
N HIS A 192 17.39 13.71 -1.95
CA HIS A 192 18.78 13.30 -1.80
C HIS A 192 19.74 14.23 -2.52
N GLU A 193 21.03 14.14 -2.17
CA GLU A 193 22.05 14.99 -2.77
C GLU A 193 22.11 14.77 -4.29
N GLY A 194 21.91 15.84 -5.05
CA GLY A 194 21.88 15.82 -6.51
C GLY A 194 20.53 15.45 -7.14
N GLU A 195 19.52 15.12 -6.35
CA GLU A 195 18.15 14.87 -6.83
C GLU A 195 17.37 16.18 -6.99
N GLN A 196 16.61 16.32 -8.08
CA GLN A 196 15.70 17.43 -8.30
C GLN A 196 14.28 16.89 -8.46
N LEU A 197 13.38 17.31 -7.58
CA LEU A 197 11.97 16.97 -7.62
C LEU A 197 11.16 18.15 -8.19
N PRO A 198 10.05 17.90 -8.89
CA PRO A 198 9.14 18.95 -9.33
C PRO A 198 8.42 19.61 -8.14
N GLY A 199 8.32 20.94 -8.17
CA GLY A 199 7.63 21.72 -7.13
C GLY A 199 8.45 21.91 -5.85
N ASP A 200 7.79 22.28 -4.77
CA ASP A 200 8.40 22.48 -3.46
C ASP A 200 8.34 21.20 -2.62
N ARG A 201 9.28 21.03 -1.68
CA ARG A 201 9.29 19.83 -0.80
C ARG A 201 8.02 19.72 0.07
N SER A 202 7.41 20.86 0.39
CA SER A 202 6.16 20.95 1.14
C SER A 202 4.94 20.49 0.34
N ASP A 203 5.06 20.32 -0.97
CA ASP A 203 3.97 19.82 -1.80
C ASP A 203 3.73 18.31 -1.58
N TRP A 204 4.58 17.63 -0.80
CA TRP A 204 4.52 16.18 -0.57
C TRP A 204 3.27 15.72 0.18
N TYR A 205 2.89 16.40 1.27
CA TYR A 205 1.87 15.91 2.19
C TYR A 205 0.89 17.00 2.63
N ASP A 206 -0.39 16.64 2.60
CA ASP A 206 -1.41 17.31 3.41
C ASP A 206 -2.32 16.28 4.09
N GLY A 207 -3.04 16.73 5.12
CA GLY A 207 -4.04 15.89 5.74
C GLY A 207 -5.11 16.67 6.45
N LEU A 208 -6.25 16.01 6.64
CA LEU A 208 -7.39 16.56 7.34
C LEU A 208 -8.06 15.52 8.21
N TRP A 209 -8.52 15.93 9.38
CA TRP A 209 -9.40 15.11 10.19
C TRP A 209 -10.79 15.11 9.60
N MET A 210 -11.32 13.92 9.34
CA MET A 210 -12.71 13.74 8.94
C MET A 210 -13.40 12.78 9.89
N LYS A 211 -14.73 12.82 9.86
CA LYS A 211 -15.54 11.80 10.51
C LYS A 211 -15.65 10.61 9.56
N TRP A 212 -15.20 9.44 10.01
CA TRP A 212 -15.37 8.19 9.29
C TRP A 212 -15.81 7.14 10.29
N LEU A 213 -16.89 6.44 9.95
CA LEU A 213 -17.60 5.58 10.89
C LEU A 213 -17.87 6.30 12.23
N SER A 214 -17.54 5.66 13.35
CA SER A 214 -17.83 6.16 14.71
C SER A 214 -16.70 7.04 15.28
N GLY A 215 -15.64 7.27 14.52
CA GLY A 215 -14.42 7.90 14.99
C GLY A 215 -13.96 9.08 14.16
N ARG A 216 -12.93 9.76 14.67
CA ARG A 216 -12.11 10.66 13.87
C ARG A 216 -11.13 9.82 13.08
N TRP A 217 -11.07 10.06 11.79
CA TRP A 217 -10.17 9.37 10.88
C TRP A 217 -9.38 10.42 10.13
N ARG A 218 -8.07 10.26 10.12
CA ARG A 218 -7.15 11.16 9.45
C ARG A 218 -7.08 10.77 7.98
N MET A 219 -7.58 11.65 7.11
CA MET A 219 -7.33 11.57 5.69
C MET A 219 -5.92 12.08 5.41
N HIS A 220 -5.11 11.20 4.82
CA HIS A 220 -3.76 11.52 4.36
C HIS A 220 -3.81 11.68 2.84
N ASN A 221 -3.18 12.74 2.33
CA ASN A 221 -2.93 12.96 0.93
C ASN A 221 -1.42 13.09 0.74
N PHE A 222 -0.83 12.18 -0.01
CA PHE A 222 0.56 12.25 -0.43
C PHE A 222 0.60 12.53 -1.93
N TYR A 223 1.50 13.40 -2.36
CA TYR A 223 1.64 13.78 -3.77
C TYR A 223 3.01 13.32 -4.26
N VAL A 224 3.03 12.09 -4.78
CA VAL A 224 4.25 11.39 -5.18
C VAL A 224 4.79 12.00 -6.46
N PRO A 225 6.03 12.52 -6.47
CA PRO A 225 6.65 13.08 -7.67
C PRO A 225 6.77 12.09 -8.83
N ILE A 226 6.46 12.57 -10.04
CA ILE A 226 6.65 11.84 -11.30
C ILE A 226 8.07 12.16 -11.80
N THR A 227 9.06 11.46 -11.26
CA THR A 227 10.49 11.76 -11.49
C THR A 227 11.11 10.83 -12.52
N ASN A 228 10.82 11.00 -13.81
CA ASN A 228 11.42 10.19 -14.91
C ASN A 228 11.48 8.66 -14.63
N GLN A 229 10.59 8.15 -13.77
CA GLN A 229 10.48 6.73 -13.51
C GLN A 229 9.96 6.11 -14.79
N LYS A 230 10.53 4.99 -15.21
CA LYS A 230 9.99 4.27 -16.37
C LYS A 230 8.61 3.73 -16.00
N VAL A 231 7.59 4.49 -16.36
CA VAL A 231 6.20 4.05 -16.27
C VAL A 231 6.03 2.89 -17.24
N ALA A 232 5.74 1.71 -16.72
CA ALA A 232 5.27 0.62 -17.57
C ALA A 232 3.85 0.97 -18.04
N LYS A 233 3.71 1.22 -19.35
CA LYS A 233 2.43 1.42 -20.03
C LYS A 233 2.05 0.12 -20.78
N PRO A 234 0.76 -0.13 -21.08
CA PRO A 234 0.32 -1.40 -21.69
C PRO A 234 1.05 -1.70 -23.01
N LYS A 235 1.53 -2.95 -23.19
CA LYS A 235 2.27 -3.37 -24.40
C LYS A 235 1.37 -3.57 -25.62
N VAL A 236 0.08 -3.86 -25.39
CA VAL A 236 -0.95 -3.99 -26.42
C VAL A 236 -2.01 -2.93 -26.15
N ARG A 237 -2.23 -2.05 -27.13
CA ARG A 237 -3.22 -0.96 -27.03
C ARG A 237 -4.51 -1.37 -27.74
N GLU A 238 -5.30 -2.25 -27.11
CA GLU A 238 -6.62 -2.61 -27.62
C GLU A 238 -7.73 -2.12 -26.68
N GLY A 239 -8.81 -1.57 -27.25
CA GLY A 239 -9.97 -1.12 -26.49
C GLY A 239 -9.70 0.03 -25.52
N GLY A 240 -10.32 -0.02 -24.34
CA GLY A 240 -10.31 1.06 -23.35
C GLY A 240 -8.92 1.48 -22.84
N GLN A 241 -7.90 0.64 -23.01
CA GLN A 241 -6.52 0.88 -22.57
C GLN A 241 -5.77 1.90 -23.43
N ALA A 242 -6.10 1.99 -24.72
CA ALA A 242 -5.48 2.96 -25.63
C ALA A 242 -5.84 4.40 -25.26
N ALA A 243 -7.13 4.66 -25.03
CA ALA A 243 -7.64 5.97 -24.60
C ALA A 243 -7.07 6.41 -23.24
N ILE A 244 -6.64 5.48 -22.40
CA ILE A 244 -6.06 5.77 -21.07
C ILE A 244 -4.59 6.15 -21.17
N ALA A 245 -3.82 5.41 -21.99
CA ALA A 245 -2.45 5.81 -22.27
C ALA A 245 -2.44 7.20 -22.90
N GLU A 246 -3.37 7.47 -23.83
CA GLU A 246 -3.56 8.80 -24.42
C GLU A 246 -3.98 9.85 -23.37
N GLN A 247 -4.92 9.57 -22.47
CA GLN A 247 -5.29 10.53 -21.42
C GLN A 247 -4.14 10.80 -20.43
N LEU A 248 -3.37 9.79 -20.04
CA LEU A 248 -2.18 9.98 -19.22
C LEU A 248 -1.10 10.76 -19.98
N ASP A 249 -0.92 10.48 -21.27
CA ASP A 249 -0.01 11.23 -22.14
C ASP A 249 -0.48 12.70 -22.24
N GLU A 250 -1.80 12.96 -22.37
CA GLU A 250 -2.39 14.30 -22.36
C GLU A 250 -2.26 15.00 -20.99
N GLU A 251 -2.40 14.29 -19.87
CA GLU A 251 -2.22 14.83 -18.52
C GLU A 251 -0.74 15.11 -18.21
N GLU A 252 0.18 14.24 -18.68
CA GLU A 252 1.63 14.47 -18.67
C GLU A 252 2.00 15.68 -19.54
N GLU A 253 1.43 15.80 -20.75
CA GLU A 253 1.57 16.96 -21.64
C GLU A 253 0.94 18.24 -21.06
N ALA A 254 -0.13 18.10 -20.25
CA ALA A 254 -0.76 19.19 -19.51
C ALA A 254 0.01 19.59 -18.24
N GLY A 255 1.14 18.94 -17.95
CA GLY A 255 2.04 19.30 -16.86
C GLY A 255 1.72 18.64 -15.53
N LEU A 256 1.08 17.46 -15.51
CA LEU A 256 0.95 16.66 -14.28
C LEU A 256 2.34 16.21 -13.81
N THR A 257 2.74 16.65 -12.62
CA THR A 257 4.07 16.38 -12.05
C THR A 257 4.06 15.49 -10.81
N ARG A 258 2.88 15.23 -10.23
CA ARG A 258 2.73 14.44 -9.00
C ARG A 258 1.46 13.58 -9.02
N TYR A 259 1.55 12.32 -8.61
CA TYR A 259 0.39 11.45 -8.40
C TYR A 259 -0.13 11.56 -6.96
N ARG A 260 -1.44 11.76 -6.80
CA ARG A 260 -2.07 11.81 -5.48
C ARG A 260 -2.41 10.41 -4.96
N VAL A 261 -1.80 10.05 -3.84
CA VAL A 261 -2.10 8.85 -3.06
C VAL A 261 -2.90 9.26 -1.82
N TRP A 262 -4.11 8.74 -1.67
CA TRP A 262 -5.01 9.17 -0.61
C TRP A 262 -5.94 8.04 -0.12
N GLY A 263 -6.74 8.33 0.90
CA GLY A 263 -7.74 7.41 1.40
C GLY A 263 -7.15 6.16 2.05
N MET A 264 -7.77 5.01 1.77
CA MET A 264 -7.35 3.73 2.34
C MET A 264 -5.92 3.34 1.89
N THR A 265 -5.55 3.62 0.64
CA THR A 265 -4.19 3.37 0.12
C THR A 265 -3.14 4.12 0.96
N ALA A 266 -3.34 5.43 1.16
CA ALA A 266 -2.43 6.24 1.97
C ALA A 266 -2.35 5.79 3.43
N ARG A 267 -3.48 5.38 4.02
CA ARG A 267 -3.49 4.86 5.39
C ARG A 267 -2.74 3.53 5.52
N ILE A 268 -2.94 2.61 4.58
CA ILE A 268 -2.21 1.33 4.56
C ILE A 268 -0.70 1.58 4.37
N LEU A 269 -0.31 2.50 3.49
CA LEU A 269 1.10 2.88 3.30
C LEU A 269 1.72 3.40 4.59
N LEU A 270 1.03 4.31 5.27
CA LEU A 270 1.48 4.87 6.54
C LEU A 270 1.61 3.77 7.60
N ASP A 271 0.58 2.95 7.80
CA ASP A 271 0.60 1.87 8.80
C ASP A 271 1.73 0.86 8.51
N ALA A 272 1.96 0.53 7.24
CA ALA A 272 3.06 -0.35 6.81
C ALA A 272 4.44 0.28 7.07
N ALA A 273 4.61 1.56 6.72
CA ALA A 273 5.86 2.28 6.92
C ALA A 273 6.19 2.45 8.40
N ARG A 274 5.19 2.77 9.24
CA ARG A 274 5.34 2.84 10.71
C ARG A 274 5.83 1.52 11.28
N LEU A 275 5.21 0.41 10.86
CA LEU A 275 5.63 -0.92 11.30
C LEU A 275 7.05 -1.27 10.81
N ALA A 276 7.35 -0.95 9.55
CA ALA A 276 8.65 -1.25 8.96
C ALA A 276 9.75 -0.43 9.64
N TYR A 277 9.60 0.88 9.80
CA TYR A 277 10.66 1.73 10.32
C TYR A 277 10.66 1.88 11.84
N ASP A 278 9.58 1.44 12.51
CA ASP A 278 9.38 1.61 13.96
C ASP A 278 9.44 3.10 14.36
N GLU A 279 8.77 3.91 13.55
CA GLU A 279 8.77 5.37 13.62
C GLU A 279 7.34 5.89 13.42
N ASP A 280 6.94 6.88 14.22
CA ASP A 280 5.69 7.60 14.04
C ASP A 280 5.88 8.75 13.03
N PRO A 281 4.86 9.08 12.22
CA PRO A 281 4.99 10.14 11.22
C PRO A 281 5.14 11.53 11.85
N GLU A 282 5.69 12.46 11.09
CA GLU A 282 5.92 13.86 11.49
C GLU A 282 4.64 14.73 11.53
N PHE A 283 3.49 14.14 11.18
CA PHE A 283 2.20 14.79 11.09
C PHE A 283 1.13 14.03 11.87
N GLU A 284 -0.03 14.63 12.07
CA GLU A 284 -1.14 13.98 12.80
C GLU A 284 -1.63 12.69 12.11
N PHE A 285 -1.94 11.66 12.89
CA PHE A 285 -2.36 10.35 12.41
C PHE A 285 -3.26 9.62 13.42
N ASN A 286 -3.93 8.56 12.98
CA ASN A 286 -4.59 7.61 13.87
C ASN A 286 -3.57 6.61 14.43
N SER A 287 -3.48 6.49 15.75
CA SER A 287 -2.46 5.64 16.39
C SER A 287 -2.64 4.13 16.15
N HIS A 288 -3.89 3.65 16.06
CA HIS A 288 -4.20 2.25 15.80
C HIS A 288 -3.85 1.85 14.36
N ILE A 289 -3.52 0.57 14.14
CA ILE A 289 -3.28 0.00 12.82
C ILE A 289 -4.51 -0.83 12.41
N GLY A 290 -4.99 -0.61 11.18
CA GLY A 290 -6.17 -1.31 10.63
C GLY A 290 -7.50 -1.00 11.34
N ASP A 291 -8.55 -1.66 10.85
CA ASP A 291 -9.96 -1.41 11.17
C ASP A 291 -10.69 -2.68 11.66
N GLU A 292 -9.97 -3.69 12.13
CA GLU A 292 -10.51 -5.00 12.53
C GLU A 292 -11.67 -4.89 13.52
N HIS A 293 -11.56 -4.02 14.53
CA HIS A 293 -12.66 -3.77 15.48
C HIS A 293 -13.94 -3.25 14.79
N SER A 294 -13.79 -2.36 13.80
CA SER A 294 -14.92 -1.83 13.01
C SER A 294 -15.53 -2.91 12.13
N ILE A 295 -14.70 -3.75 11.51
CA ILE A 295 -15.14 -4.86 10.67
C ILE A 295 -15.92 -5.89 11.50
N GLU A 296 -15.40 -6.30 12.66
CA GLU A 296 -16.11 -7.20 13.57
C GLU A 296 -17.44 -6.64 14.05
N SER A 297 -17.47 -5.35 14.40
CA SER A 297 -18.69 -4.70 14.86
C SER A 297 -19.76 -4.67 13.76
N LEU A 298 -19.37 -4.41 12.51
CA LEU A 298 -20.28 -4.41 11.36
C LEU A 298 -20.71 -5.83 10.95
N GLU A 299 -19.81 -6.80 11.04
CA GLU A 299 -20.11 -8.22 10.81
C GLU A 299 -21.15 -8.73 11.81
N ARG A 300 -20.93 -8.53 13.12
CA ARG A 300 -21.89 -8.90 14.17
C ARG A 300 -23.24 -8.20 14.03
N ALA A 301 -23.25 -6.98 13.47
CA ALA A 301 -24.47 -6.24 13.18
C ALA A 301 -25.18 -6.68 11.88
N GLY A 302 -24.65 -7.68 11.16
CA GLY A 302 -25.21 -8.17 9.89
C GLY A 302 -25.04 -7.19 8.72
N LYS A 303 -24.15 -6.19 8.85
CA LYS A 303 -23.94 -5.13 7.85
C LYS A 303 -22.90 -5.49 6.79
N LEU A 304 -22.21 -6.62 6.95
CA LEU A 304 -21.26 -7.17 5.98
C LEU A 304 -21.77 -8.46 5.32
N GLY A 305 -23.09 -8.60 5.14
CA GLY A 305 -23.69 -9.67 4.35
C GLY A 305 -23.41 -9.52 2.85
N GLU A 306 -23.90 -10.45 2.01
CA GLU A 306 -23.74 -10.35 0.56
C GLU A 306 -24.26 -9.01 0.02
N LYS A 307 -23.44 -8.30 -0.77
CA LYS A 307 -23.86 -7.02 -1.36
C LYS A 307 -24.80 -7.31 -2.53
N ALA A 308 -26.07 -6.91 -2.44
CA ALA A 308 -26.95 -6.92 -3.60
C ALA A 308 -26.52 -5.85 -4.60
N THR A 309 -26.69 -6.11 -5.90
CA THR A 309 -26.38 -5.14 -6.97
C THR A 309 -27.15 -3.84 -6.75
N GLY A 310 -26.43 -2.73 -6.56
CA GLY A 310 -27.03 -1.40 -6.36
C GLY A 310 -27.20 -0.95 -4.91
N GLU A 311 -26.77 -1.75 -3.91
CA GLU A 311 -26.75 -1.28 -2.53
C GLU A 311 -25.76 -0.12 -2.32
N PRO A 312 -26.15 0.92 -1.57
CA PRO A 312 -25.29 2.06 -1.28
C PRO A 312 -24.06 1.63 -0.47
N ASP A 313 -22.99 2.41 -0.60
CA ASP A 313 -21.81 2.29 0.24
C ASP A 313 -22.13 2.56 1.71
N LEU A 314 -21.21 2.21 2.61
CA LEU A 314 -21.41 2.35 4.05
C LEU A 314 -21.83 3.78 4.42
N SER A 315 -23.01 3.90 5.04
CA SER A 315 -23.59 5.17 5.46
C SER A 315 -23.29 5.47 6.93
N GLU A 316 -23.42 6.74 7.35
CA GLU A 316 -23.34 7.11 8.78
C GLU A 316 -24.38 6.37 9.65
N SER A 317 -25.46 5.85 9.06
CA SER A 317 -26.51 5.12 9.80
C SER A 317 -26.10 3.67 10.12
N ASP A 318 -25.32 3.03 9.24
CA ASP A 318 -24.79 1.68 9.44
C ASP A 318 -23.84 1.66 10.65
N VAL A 319 -23.13 2.76 10.84
CA VAL A 319 -22.23 3.04 11.97
C VAL A 319 -22.97 3.06 13.31
N LYS A 320 -24.10 3.77 13.38
CA LYS A 320 -24.85 3.93 14.64
C LYS A 320 -25.38 2.59 15.12
N THR A 321 -25.74 1.73 14.18
CA THR A 321 -26.21 0.36 14.44
C THR A 321 -25.08 -0.52 14.98
N ALA A 322 -23.89 -0.47 14.36
CA ALA A 322 -22.71 -1.21 14.83
C ALA A 322 -22.28 -0.81 16.27
N ARG A 323 -22.39 0.48 16.62
CA ARG A 323 -22.12 0.98 17.99
C ARG A 323 -23.10 0.47 19.05
N LEU A 324 -24.38 0.28 18.67
CA LEU A 324 -25.41 -0.24 19.59
C LEU A 324 -25.24 -1.75 19.85
N ALA A 325 -24.68 -2.48 18.89
CA ALA A 325 -24.37 -3.90 19.05
C ALA A 325 -23.19 -4.11 20.02
N SER A 326 -22.12 -3.33 19.90
CA SER A 326 -20.95 -3.42 20.81
C SER A 326 -21.22 -2.87 22.22
N GLY A 327 -22.13 -1.91 22.38
CA GLY A 327 -22.51 -1.37 23.69
C GLY A 327 -23.37 -2.29 24.58
N LYS A 328 -23.93 -3.38 24.05
CA LYS A 328 -24.74 -4.33 24.82
C LYS A 328 -23.93 -5.46 25.48
N GLU A 329 -22.71 -5.73 25.03
CA GLU A 329 -21.82 -6.73 25.64
C GLU A 329 -21.07 -6.19 26.87
N GLY A 330 -20.79 -4.88 26.94
CA GLY A 330 -20.12 -4.24 28.08
C GLY A 330 -20.99 -3.99 29.32
N ALA A 331 -22.28 -4.35 29.30
CA ALA A 331 -23.21 -4.19 30.43
C ALA A 331 -23.48 -5.50 31.19
N LYS A 332 -22.77 -6.58 30.84
CA LYS A 332 -22.77 -7.86 31.57
C LYS A 332 -21.33 -8.36 31.74
N MET A 333 -20.55 -7.67 32.57
CA MET A 333 -19.46 -8.26 33.36
C MET A 333 -19.18 -7.38 34.57
#